data_AF-A0AAD3VQC5-F1
#
_entry.id   AF-A0AAD3VQC5-F1
#
_cell.length_a   1.000
_cell.length_b   1.000
_cell.length_c   1.000
_cell.angle_alpha   90.00
_cell.angle_beta   90.00
_cell.angle_gamma   90.00
#
_symmetry.space_group_name_H-M   'P 1'
#
loop_
_entity.id
_entity.type
_entity.pdbx_description
1 polymer ?
#
loop_
_entity_poly.entity_id
_entity_poly.type
_entity_poly.pdbx_seq_one_letter_code
_entity_poly.pdbx_strand_id
1 'polypeptide(L)'
;MDAIEEAVGRATEMGRPVHFSPGIVELTHERAPQTLAGLSVLSYVASLCAKYDTGLVTTIMKPDVYVVAEDIVKNAFLVEGKGERYRPDMVRFIGAEQFAYGAAAVGIMHREKVAANIMIGAWYAESLMVTEGGAQTGGIQITGSATVAQLPFLVIASDYCLMGEEIYAASAYLSKDPTQLAVILGQDLAKAATIAIMVVGAVLLAFGSDVVVRLINSQ
;
A
#
# COMPACT_ATOMS: atom_id res chain seq x y z
N MET A 1 10.47 -4.54 2.51
CA MET A 1 10.04 -5.88 2.93
C MET A 1 10.44 -6.15 4.36
N ASP A 2 11.71 -5.95 4.67
CA ASP A 2 12.28 -6.13 6.01
C ASP A 2 11.51 -5.37 7.10
N ALA A 3 11.08 -4.13 6.82
CA ALA A 3 10.23 -3.37 7.73
C ALA A 3 8.90 -4.07 8.07
N ILE A 4 8.25 -4.74 7.10
CA ILE A 4 7.00 -5.48 7.35
C ILE A 4 7.30 -6.71 8.21
N GLU A 5 8.37 -7.45 7.93
CA GLU A 5 8.76 -8.60 8.75
C GLU A 5 9.11 -8.18 10.18
N GLU A 6 9.84 -7.08 10.34
CA GLU A 6 10.15 -6.44 11.63
C GLU A 6 8.87 -6.06 12.38
N ALA A 7 7.93 -5.40 11.71
CA ALA A 7 6.68 -4.95 12.32
C ALA A 7 5.81 -6.13 12.82
N VAL A 8 5.68 -7.19 12.02
CA VAL A 8 4.93 -8.39 12.43
C VAL A 8 5.68 -9.15 13.53
N GLY A 9 7.02 -9.24 13.45
CA GLY A 9 7.86 -9.84 14.49
C GLY A 9 7.68 -9.13 15.83
N ARG A 10 7.81 -7.80 15.84
CA ARG A 10 7.56 -6.96 17.02
C ARG A 10 6.15 -7.11 17.57
N ALA A 11 5.13 -7.13 16.69
CA ALA A 11 3.75 -7.36 17.11
C ALA A 11 3.57 -8.72 17.81
N THR A 12 4.26 -9.75 17.31
CA THR A 12 4.29 -11.10 17.91
C THR A 12 4.93 -11.08 19.29
N GLU A 13 6.12 -10.47 19.43
CA GLU A 13 6.82 -10.34 20.72
C GLU A 13 6.00 -9.59 21.76
N MET A 14 5.24 -8.58 21.34
CA MET A 14 4.37 -7.78 22.21
C MET A 14 3.02 -8.45 22.50
N GLY A 15 2.68 -9.57 21.85
CA GLY A 15 1.38 -10.22 21.98
C GLY A 15 0.20 -9.33 21.53
N ARG A 16 0.44 -8.43 20.57
CA ARG A 16 -0.50 -7.39 20.13
C ARG A 16 -0.74 -7.51 18.62
N PRO A 17 -1.92 -7.16 18.09
CA PRO A 17 -2.23 -7.37 16.69
C PRO A 17 -1.53 -6.36 15.76
N VAL A 18 -1.36 -6.76 14.50
CA VAL A 18 -1.05 -5.88 13.37
C VAL A 18 -2.37 -5.33 12.82
N HIS A 19 -2.43 -4.03 12.59
CA HIS A 19 -3.48 -3.39 11.80
C HIS A 19 -3.06 -3.31 10.33
N PHE A 20 -3.98 -3.61 9.41
CA PHE A 20 -3.76 -3.43 7.98
C PHE A 20 -4.92 -2.69 7.33
N SER A 21 -4.63 -1.85 6.33
CA SER A 21 -5.66 -1.35 5.40
C SER A 21 -5.10 -1.06 4.00
N PRO A 22 -5.82 -1.42 2.92
CA PRO A 22 -5.44 -1.16 1.54
C PRO A 22 -5.90 0.22 1.00
N GLY A 23 -6.38 1.11 1.87
CA GLY A 23 -6.92 2.41 1.49
C GLY A 23 -8.44 2.47 1.39
N ILE A 24 -8.95 3.58 0.85
CA ILE A 24 -10.39 3.91 0.88
C ILE A 24 -11.05 3.95 -0.50
N VAL A 25 -10.36 3.48 -1.53
CA VAL A 25 -10.80 3.57 -2.93
C VAL A 25 -11.25 2.21 -3.45
N GLU A 26 -12.36 2.22 -4.19
CA GLU A 26 -12.98 1.08 -4.86
C GLU A 26 -12.10 0.56 -6.00
N LEU A 27 -12.29 -0.71 -6.36
CA LEU A 27 -11.51 -1.42 -7.39
C LEU A 27 -11.84 -0.97 -8.82
N THR A 28 -12.88 -0.16 -9.00
CA THR A 28 -13.32 0.40 -10.29
C THR A 28 -12.87 1.84 -10.52
N HIS A 29 -12.24 2.48 -9.52
CA HIS A 29 -11.81 3.87 -9.58
C HIS A 29 -10.46 4.02 -10.33
N GLU A 30 -10.14 5.23 -10.82
CA GLU A 30 -8.84 5.55 -11.44
C GLU A 30 -7.60 5.28 -10.54
N ARG A 31 -7.79 5.12 -9.22
CA ARG A 31 -6.71 4.83 -8.25
C ARG A 31 -6.74 3.39 -7.74
N ALA A 32 -7.62 2.55 -8.30
CA ALA A 32 -7.71 1.12 -8.00
C ALA A 32 -6.37 0.38 -8.08
N PRO A 33 -5.42 0.71 -8.98
CA PRO A 33 -4.10 0.05 -8.98
C PRO A 33 -3.38 0.14 -7.63
N GLN A 34 -3.53 1.24 -6.87
CA GLN A 34 -2.93 1.37 -5.54
C GLN A 34 -3.61 0.44 -4.54
N THR A 35 -4.95 0.34 -4.56
CA THR A 35 -5.70 -0.59 -3.70
C THR A 35 -5.32 -2.05 -4.00
N LEU A 36 -5.15 -2.41 -5.27
CA LEU A 36 -4.70 -3.74 -5.69
C LEU A 36 -3.27 -4.05 -5.23
N ALA A 37 -2.36 -3.07 -5.30
CA ALA A 37 -1.04 -3.19 -4.72
C ALA A 37 -1.12 -3.42 -3.20
N GLY A 38 -1.98 -2.68 -2.51
CA GLY A 38 -2.29 -2.88 -1.09
C GLY A 38 -2.79 -4.28 -0.77
N LEU A 39 -3.74 -4.81 -1.54
CA LEU A 39 -4.26 -6.17 -1.36
C LEU A 39 -3.18 -7.25 -1.59
N SER A 40 -2.23 -7.01 -2.51
CA SER A 40 -1.08 -7.91 -2.70
C SER A 40 -0.17 -7.90 -1.47
N VAL A 41 0.06 -6.73 -0.87
CA VAL A 41 0.80 -6.63 0.40
C VAL A 41 0.02 -7.28 1.55
N LEU A 42 -1.31 -7.14 1.60
CA LEU A 42 -2.15 -7.81 2.60
C LEU A 42 -1.98 -9.33 2.57
N SER A 43 -1.92 -9.94 1.37
CA SER A 43 -1.70 -11.38 1.24
C SER A 43 -0.40 -11.83 1.92
N TYR A 44 0.68 -11.07 1.72
CA TYR A 44 1.95 -11.35 2.37
C TYR A 44 1.90 -11.10 3.89
N VAL A 45 1.32 -9.97 4.33
CA VAL A 45 1.16 -9.65 5.77
C VAL A 45 0.33 -10.71 6.48
N ALA A 46 -0.78 -11.15 5.89
CA ALA A 46 -1.64 -12.19 6.44
C ALA A 46 -0.92 -13.54 6.54
N SER A 47 -0.13 -13.90 5.53
CA SER A 47 0.69 -15.12 5.56
C SER A 47 1.74 -15.05 6.68
N LEU A 48 2.40 -13.89 6.85
CA LEU A 48 3.36 -13.68 7.92
C LEU A 48 2.70 -13.75 9.31
N CYS A 49 1.53 -13.12 9.48
CA CYS A 49 0.76 -13.19 10.73
C CYS A 49 0.33 -14.63 11.05
N ALA A 50 -0.10 -15.40 10.05
CA ALA A 50 -0.42 -16.81 10.23
C ALA A 50 0.81 -17.62 10.66
N LYS A 51 1.94 -17.44 9.98
CA LYS A 51 3.21 -18.12 10.28
C LYS A 51 3.76 -17.81 11.66
N TYR A 52 3.68 -16.55 12.09
CA TYR A 52 4.17 -16.10 13.40
C TYR A 52 3.11 -16.12 14.49
N ASP A 53 1.93 -16.69 14.21
CA ASP A 53 0.85 -16.80 15.18
C ASP A 53 0.41 -15.43 15.75
N THR A 54 0.57 -14.37 14.94
CA THR A 54 0.25 -12.96 15.24
C THR A 54 -1.22 -12.63 14.98
N GLY A 55 -1.81 -11.75 15.80
CA GLY A 55 -3.14 -11.21 15.53
C GLY A 55 -3.15 -10.26 14.33
N LEU A 56 -4.19 -10.32 13.50
CA LEU A 56 -4.38 -9.42 12.36
C LEU A 56 -5.77 -8.75 12.46
N VAL A 57 -5.81 -7.44 12.30
CA VAL A 57 -7.04 -6.64 12.23
C VAL A 57 -6.99 -5.80 10.96
N THR A 58 -7.80 -6.16 9.97
CA THR A 58 -7.87 -5.49 8.68
C THR A 58 -9.12 -4.62 8.64
N THR A 59 -8.97 -3.31 8.43
CA THR A 59 -10.11 -2.39 8.30
C THR A 59 -10.31 -1.99 6.85
N ILE A 60 -11.56 -2.08 6.39
CA ILE A 60 -11.92 -1.86 4.99
C ILE A 60 -13.10 -0.87 4.90
N MET A 61 -12.95 0.13 4.02
CA MET A 61 -13.98 1.14 3.75
C MET A 61 -14.97 0.70 2.66
N LYS A 62 -14.49 -0.05 1.66
CA LYS A 62 -15.23 -0.31 0.43
C LYS A 62 -15.70 -1.77 0.32
N PRO A 63 -16.95 -2.02 -0.08
CA PRO A 63 -17.56 -3.36 -0.02
C PRO A 63 -16.92 -4.34 -1.02
N ASP A 64 -16.54 -3.88 -2.21
CA ASP A 64 -15.81 -4.67 -3.20
C ASP A 64 -14.41 -5.07 -2.70
N VAL A 65 -13.70 -4.14 -2.05
CA VAL A 65 -12.42 -4.40 -1.40
C VAL A 65 -12.57 -5.35 -0.22
N TYR A 66 -13.68 -5.29 0.54
CA TYR A 66 -13.94 -6.14 1.69
C TYR A 66 -13.99 -7.62 1.29
N VAL A 67 -14.74 -7.94 0.24
CA VAL A 67 -14.88 -9.32 -0.25
C VAL A 67 -13.52 -9.90 -0.64
N VAL A 68 -12.70 -9.11 -1.34
CA VAL A 68 -11.36 -9.55 -1.76
C VAL A 68 -10.42 -9.69 -0.55
N ALA A 69 -10.44 -8.74 0.37
CA ALA A 69 -9.61 -8.78 1.58
C ALA A 69 -9.95 -9.98 2.48
N GLU A 70 -11.25 -10.29 2.63
CA GLU A 70 -11.71 -11.46 3.39
C GLU A 70 -11.19 -12.77 2.80
N ASP A 71 -11.29 -12.94 1.48
CA ASP A 71 -10.77 -14.11 0.78
C ASP A 71 -9.25 -14.22 0.88
N ILE A 72 -8.52 -13.11 0.72
CA ILE A 72 -7.06 -13.07 0.88
C ILE A 72 -6.63 -13.52 2.27
N VAL A 73 -7.22 -12.94 3.32
CA VAL A 73 -6.85 -13.26 4.70
C VAL A 73 -7.19 -14.72 5.02
N LYS A 74 -8.38 -15.18 4.61
CA LYS A 74 -8.79 -16.58 4.80
C LYS A 74 -7.85 -17.54 4.09
N ASN A 75 -7.54 -17.31 2.82
CA ASN A 75 -6.68 -18.18 2.03
C ASN A 75 -5.25 -18.19 2.56
N ALA A 76 -4.71 -17.05 3.00
CA ALA A 76 -3.38 -16.99 3.61
C ALA A 76 -3.27 -17.88 4.86
N PHE A 77 -4.25 -17.81 5.77
CA PHE A 77 -4.27 -18.67 6.95
C PHE A 77 -4.48 -20.15 6.60
N LEU A 78 -5.28 -20.46 5.58
CA LEU A 78 -5.48 -21.84 5.11
C LEU A 78 -4.19 -22.44 4.52
N VAL A 79 -3.50 -21.69 3.65
CA VAL A 79 -2.26 -22.15 2.97
C VAL A 79 -1.12 -22.35 3.97
N GLU A 80 -1.02 -21.49 4.99
CA GLU A 80 -0.04 -21.63 6.08
C GLU A 80 -0.42 -22.73 7.10
N GLY A 81 -1.51 -23.48 6.87
CA GLY A 81 -1.93 -24.59 7.74
C GLY A 81 -2.50 -24.14 9.09
N LYS A 82 -2.99 -22.90 9.17
CA LYS A 82 -3.55 -22.25 10.37
C LYS A 82 -5.02 -21.85 10.17
N GLY A 83 -5.75 -22.61 9.35
CA GLY A 83 -7.13 -22.31 8.97
C GLY A 83 -8.09 -22.21 10.17
N GLU A 84 -7.83 -22.99 11.23
CA GLU A 84 -8.57 -22.96 12.49
C GLU A 84 -8.38 -21.66 13.29
N ARG A 85 -7.31 -20.90 13.00
CA ARG A 85 -7.07 -19.60 13.63
C ARG A 85 -7.72 -18.44 12.88
N TYR A 86 -8.12 -18.63 11.63
CA TYR A 86 -8.87 -17.61 10.90
C TYR A 86 -10.18 -17.30 11.62
N ARG A 87 -10.48 -16.02 11.79
CA ARG A 87 -11.78 -15.57 12.26
C ARG A 87 -12.35 -14.52 11.30
N PRO A 88 -13.65 -14.56 10.99
CA PRO A 88 -14.27 -13.56 10.13
C PRO A 88 -14.06 -12.12 10.62
N ASP A 89 -13.97 -11.91 11.95
CA ASP A 89 -13.75 -10.59 12.55
C ASP A 89 -12.33 -10.02 12.35
N MET A 90 -11.42 -10.77 11.73
CA MET A 90 -10.10 -10.28 11.30
C MET A 90 -10.21 -9.28 10.16
N VAL A 91 -11.29 -9.31 9.37
CA VAL A 91 -11.56 -8.32 8.32
C VAL A 91 -12.85 -7.60 8.66
N ARG A 92 -12.79 -6.29 8.80
CA ARG A 92 -13.90 -5.47 9.32
C ARG A 92 -14.29 -4.43 8.29
N PHE A 93 -15.49 -4.59 7.74
CA PHE A 93 -16.14 -3.54 6.97
C PHE A 93 -16.68 -2.48 7.92
N ILE A 94 -16.26 -1.22 7.73
CA ILE A 94 -16.66 -0.11 8.60
C ILE A 94 -17.79 0.71 7.99
N GLY A 95 -17.67 1.09 6.72
CA GLY A 95 -18.66 1.94 6.02
C GLY A 95 -18.00 2.98 5.12
N ALA A 96 -18.74 3.47 4.12
CA ALA A 96 -18.21 4.16 2.95
C ALA A 96 -18.01 5.69 3.08
N GLU A 97 -18.05 6.25 4.30
CA GLU A 97 -17.79 7.67 4.54
C GLU A 97 -16.36 7.84 5.09
N GLN A 98 -15.60 8.77 4.50
CA GLN A 98 -14.16 8.89 4.66
C GLN A 98 -13.71 9.13 6.11
N PHE A 99 -14.28 10.13 6.78
CA PHE A 99 -13.84 10.50 8.13
C PHE A 99 -14.46 9.59 9.20
N ALA A 100 -15.68 9.10 8.97
CA ALA A 100 -16.28 8.07 9.81
C ALA A 100 -15.45 6.78 9.78
N TYR A 101 -14.99 6.37 8.58
CA TYR A 101 -14.06 5.27 8.41
C TYR A 101 -12.79 5.48 9.23
N GLY A 102 -12.12 6.62 9.03
CA GLY A 102 -10.87 6.90 9.70
C GLY A 102 -11.02 6.96 11.23
N ALA A 103 -12.06 7.60 11.75
CA ALA A 103 -12.34 7.65 13.19
C ALA A 103 -12.61 6.25 13.78
N ALA A 104 -13.36 5.42 13.07
CA ALA A 104 -13.63 4.06 13.49
C ALA A 104 -12.38 3.16 13.44
N ALA A 105 -11.54 3.30 12.40
CA ALA A 105 -10.24 2.61 12.31
C ALA A 105 -9.33 2.99 13.49
N VAL A 106 -9.23 4.29 13.81
CA VAL A 106 -8.49 4.78 15.00
C VAL A 106 -9.05 4.19 16.29
N GLY A 107 -10.38 4.17 16.45
CA GLY A 107 -11.04 3.57 17.60
C GLY A 107 -10.78 2.07 17.72
N ILE A 108 -10.74 1.35 16.60
CA ILE A 108 -10.36 -0.07 16.55
C ILE A 108 -8.91 -0.25 17.00
N MET A 109 -7.97 0.51 16.44
CA MET A 109 -6.55 0.44 16.82
C MET A 109 -6.34 0.66 18.32
N HIS A 110 -7.05 1.62 18.92
CA HIS A 110 -6.98 1.90 20.36
C HIS A 110 -7.57 0.82 21.25
N ARG A 111 -8.64 0.15 20.82
CA ARG A 111 -9.26 -0.96 21.56
C ARG A 111 -8.41 -2.21 21.49
N GLU A 112 -7.93 -2.54 20.28
CA GLU A 112 -7.12 -3.73 20.00
C GLU A 112 -5.66 -3.57 20.45
N LYS A 113 -5.23 -2.34 20.76
CA LYS A 113 -3.85 -2.00 21.12
C LYS A 113 -2.90 -2.54 20.06
N VAL A 114 -3.02 -2.08 18.81
CA VAL A 114 -2.22 -2.59 17.70
C VAL A 114 -0.73 -2.28 17.89
N ALA A 115 0.18 -3.22 17.59
CA ALA A 115 1.63 -3.01 17.72
C ALA A 115 2.30 -2.59 16.40
N ALA A 116 1.58 -2.70 15.29
CA ALA A 116 1.96 -2.19 14.00
C ALA A 116 0.72 -1.72 13.25
N ASN A 117 0.86 -0.69 12.44
CA ASN A 117 -0.14 -0.23 11.49
C ASN A 117 0.48 -0.19 10.10
N ILE A 118 -0.07 -0.98 9.19
CA ILE A 118 0.41 -1.10 7.82
C ILE A 118 -0.68 -0.56 6.88
N MET A 119 -0.38 0.52 6.17
CA MET A 119 -1.32 1.23 5.31
C MET A 119 -0.74 1.40 3.91
N ILE A 120 -0.97 0.45 3.01
CA ILE A 120 -0.48 0.52 1.62
C ILE A 120 -1.67 0.63 0.68
N GLY A 121 -1.81 1.75 -0.03
CA GLY A 121 -2.82 1.89 -1.07
C GLY A 121 -3.26 3.31 -1.38
N ALA A 122 -4.50 3.45 -1.85
CA ALA A 122 -5.07 4.74 -2.23
C ALA A 122 -5.72 5.44 -1.04
N TRP A 123 -5.13 6.57 -0.67
CA TRP A 123 -5.53 7.36 0.49
C TRP A 123 -5.86 8.81 0.14
N TYR A 124 -6.65 9.45 1.01
CA TYR A 124 -6.92 10.89 1.03
C TYR A 124 -6.60 11.45 2.43
N ALA A 125 -7.29 12.51 2.86
CA ALA A 125 -7.01 13.28 4.07
C ALA A 125 -7.07 12.47 5.38
N GLU A 126 -7.81 11.36 5.41
CA GLU A 126 -7.89 10.42 6.54
C GLU A 126 -6.56 9.71 6.81
N SER A 127 -5.65 9.66 5.83
CA SER A 127 -4.36 8.99 5.94
C SER A 127 -3.57 9.42 7.18
N LEU A 128 -3.45 10.73 7.40
CA LEU A 128 -2.73 11.28 8.54
C LEU A 128 -3.42 10.91 9.86
N MET A 129 -4.76 11.00 9.89
CA MET A 129 -5.54 10.67 11.08
C MET A 129 -5.38 9.20 11.48
N VAL A 130 -5.44 8.28 10.51
CA VAL A 130 -5.26 6.85 10.77
C VAL A 130 -3.81 6.54 11.15
N THR A 131 -2.83 7.12 10.45
CA THR A 131 -1.40 6.90 10.75
C THR A 131 -1.05 7.39 12.17
N GLU A 132 -1.41 8.63 12.52
CA GLU A 132 -1.16 9.19 13.85
C GLU A 132 -1.93 8.41 14.94
N GLY A 133 -3.17 8.00 14.66
CA GLY A 133 -3.94 7.16 15.58
C GLY A 133 -3.29 5.80 15.82
N GLY A 134 -2.60 5.22 14.83
CA GLY A 134 -1.75 4.05 15.01
C GLY A 134 -0.54 4.35 15.89
N ALA A 135 0.16 5.45 15.63
CA ALA A 135 1.34 5.86 16.40
C ALA A 135 1.02 6.08 17.89
N GLN A 136 -0.16 6.65 18.21
CA GLN A 136 -0.64 6.86 19.58
C GLN A 136 -0.86 5.55 20.36
N THR A 137 -1.00 4.42 19.67
CA THR A 137 -1.02 3.10 20.34
C THR A 137 0.38 2.59 20.68
N GLY A 138 1.45 3.29 20.26
CA GLY A 138 2.84 2.85 20.35
C GLY A 138 3.23 1.83 19.29
N GLY A 139 2.43 1.71 18.23
CA GLY A 139 2.69 0.80 17.11
C GLY A 139 3.57 1.43 16.04
N ILE A 140 4.40 0.61 15.40
CA ILE A 140 5.21 1.04 14.24
C ILE A 140 4.30 1.36 13.05
N GLN A 141 4.59 2.44 12.33
CA GLN A 141 3.82 2.93 11.20
C GLN A 141 4.55 2.63 9.89
N ILE A 142 3.96 1.78 9.06
CA ILE A 142 4.44 1.47 7.71
C ILE A 142 3.36 1.89 6.72
N THR A 143 3.66 2.88 5.91
CA THR A 143 2.66 3.45 5.00
C THR A 143 3.15 3.43 3.56
N GLY A 144 2.24 3.62 2.62
CA GLY A 144 2.57 3.73 1.22
C GLY A 144 1.41 4.19 0.37
N SER A 145 1.69 5.10 -0.55
CA SER A 145 0.69 5.59 -1.51
C SER A 145 1.36 6.14 -2.77
N ALA A 146 0.62 6.18 -3.87
CA ALA A 146 0.97 6.96 -5.05
C ALA A 146 0.17 8.27 -5.15
N THR A 147 -0.68 8.58 -4.16
CA THR A 147 -1.39 9.85 -4.10
C THR A 147 -0.44 10.96 -3.62
N VAL A 148 0.08 11.74 -4.57
CA VAL A 148 1.07 12.81 -4.34
C VAL A 148 0.68 13.77 -3.21
N ALA A 149 -0.60 14.15 -3.14
CA ALA A 149 -1.09 15.08 -2.12
C ALA A 149 -1.00 14.54 -0.68
N GLN A 150 -0.90 13.21 -0.50
CA GLN A 150 -0.79 12.58 0.83
C GLN A 150 0.64 12.24 1.23
N LEU A 151 1.58 12.17 0.27
CA LEU A 151 2.96 11.78 0.54
C LEU A 151 3.64 12.61 1.64
N PRO A 152 3.51 13.96 1.70
CA PRO A 152 4.16 14.72 2.77
C PRO A 152 3.68 14.33 4.17
N PHE A 153 2.38 14.02 4.31
CA PHE A 153 1.81 13.60 5.59
C PHE A 153 2.29 12.21 5.99
N LEU A 154 2.28 11.26 5.04
CA LEU A 154 2.71 9.89 5.28
C LEU A 154 4.21 9.82 5.60
N VAL A 155 5.06 10.55 4.88
CA VAL A 155 6.51 10.58 5.12
C VAL A 155 6.84 11.09 6.52
N ILE A 156 6.10 12.08 7.03
CA ILE A 156 6.36 12.66 8.35
C ILE A 156 5.77 11.79 9.47
N ALA A 157 4.61 11.17 9.24
CA ALA A 157 3.89 10.41 10.28
C ALA A 157 4.30 8.93 10.37
N SER A 158 5.19 8.44 9.49
CA SER A 158 5.53 7.01 9.41
C SER A 158 6.99 6.73 9.72
N ASP A 159 7.26 5.56 10.31
CA ASP A 159 8.62 5.03 10.47
C ASP A 159 9.20 4.59 9.12
N TYR A 160 8.35 4.00 8.26
CA TYR A 160 8.69 3.62 6.89
C TYR A 160 7.57 4.04 5.94
N CYS A 161 7.92 4.70 4.83
CA CYS A 161 6.96 5.18 3.83
C CYS A 161 7.39 4.79 2.41
N LEU A 162 6.55 4.01 1.72
CA LEU A 162 6.71 3.73 0.28
C LEU A 162 6.10 4.87 -0.54
N MET A 163 6.89 5.48 -1.42
CA MET A 163 6.48 6.66 -2.19
C MET A 163 6.24 6.35 -3.66
N GLY A 164 5.06 6.75 -4.18
CA GLY A 164 4.82 6.76 -5.61
C GLY A 164 4.83 5.35 -6.18
N GLU A 165 5.79 5.07 -7.07
CA GLU A 165 5.90 3.79 -7.76
C GLU A 165 6.39 2.64 -6.87
N GLU A 166 6.97 2.94 -5.70
CA GLU A 166 7.51 1.94 -4.77
C GLU A 166 6.46 0.96 -4.26
N ILE A 167 5.19 1.39 -4.13
CA ILE A 167 4.09 0.49 -3.74
C ILE A 167 3.83 -0.59 -4.79
N TYR A 168 4.00 -0.26 -6.08
CA TYR A 168 3.81 -1.20 -7.18
C TYR A 168 5.00 -2.14 -7.31
N ALA A 169 6.21 -1.63 -7.08
CA ALA A 169 7.41 -2.45 -7.00
C ALA A 169 7.32 -3.46 -5.85
N ALA A 170 6.87 -3.01 -4.68
CA ALA A 170 6.64 -3.89 -3.54
C ALA A 170 5.59 -4.96 -3.84
N SER A 171 4.45 -4.60 -4.46
CA SER A 171 3.42 -5.56 -4.79
C SER A 171 3.89 -6.60 -5.82
N ALA A 172 4.62 -6.17 -6.86
CA ALA A 172 5.14 -7.07 -7.89
C ALA A 172 6.21 -8.03 -7.35
N TYR A 173 7.07 -7.53 -6.45
CA TYR A 173 8.07 -8.36 -5.79
C TYR A 173 7.42 -9.44 -4.90
N LEU A 174 6.34 -9.08 -4.20
CA LEU A 174 5.63 -9.98 -3.29
C LEU A 174 4.75 -11.00 -4.01
N SER A 175 4.03 -10.57 -5.03
CA SER A 175 3.19 -11.46 -5.83
C SER A 175 4.02 -12.48 -6.63
N LYS A 176 5.30 -12.17 -6.88
CA LYS A 176 6.18 -12.92 -7.79
C LYS A 176 5.56 -13.14 -9.17
N ASP A 177 4.63 -12.27 -9.57
CA ASP A 177 3.94 -12.36 -10.85
C ASP A 177 4.88 -11.85 -11.96
N PRO A 178 5.31 -12.73 -12.90
CA PRO A 178 6.19 -12.34 -13.99
C PRO A 178 5.57 -11.25 -14.88
N THR A 179 4.24 -11.15 -14.93
CA THR A 179 3.53 -10.12 -15.70
C THR A 179 3.70 -8.75 -15.06
N GLN A 180 3.51 -8.64 -13.74
CA GLN A 180 3.69 -7.38 -13.02
C GLN A 180 5.14 -6.91 -13.06
N LEU A 181 6.10 -7.84 -12.91
CA LEU A 181 7.52 -7.54 -13.04
C LEU A 181 7.89 -7.05 -14.45
N ALA A 182 7.32 -7.65 -15.49
CA ALA A 182 7.54 -7.22 -16.87
C ALA A 182 6.97 -5.83 -17.16
N VAL A 183 5.82 -5.48 -16.58
CA VAL A 183 5.22 -4.14 -16.69
C VAL A 183 6.13 -3.08 -16.09
N ILE A 184 6.69 -3.33 -14.89
CA ILE A 184 7.62 -2.40 -14.23
C ILE A 184 8.85 -2.17 -15.11
N LEU A 185 9.46 -3.25 -15.61
CA LEU A 185 10.61 -3.14 -16.50
C LEU A 185 10.30 -2.34 -17.77
N GLY A 186 9.15 -2.59 -18.40
CA GLY A 186 8.71 -1.86 -19.59
C GLY A 186 8.51 -0.37 -19.31
N GLN A 187 7.91 -0.03 -18.17
CA GLN A 187 7.71 1.35 -17.75
C GLN A 187 9.05 2.07 -17.51
N ASP A 188 10.00 1.42 -16.84
CA ASP A 188 11.31 2.00 -16.57
C ASP A 188 12.12 2.22 -17.85
N LEU A 189 12.06 1.28 -18.80
CA LEU A 189 12.71 1.43 -20.11
C LEU A 189 12.10 2.58 -20.92
N ALA A 190 10.77 2.68 -20.97
CA ALA A 190 10.08 3.76 -21.66
C ALA A 190 10.40 5.13 -21.04
N LYS A 191 10.47 5.19 -19.70
CA LYS A 191 10.84 6.39 -18.95
C LYS A 191 12.28 6.80 -19.23
N ALA A 192 13.22 5.85 -19.21
CA ALA A 192 14.63 6.09 -19.53
C ALA A 192 14.81 6.58 -20.97
N ALA A 193 14.12 5.96 -21.94
CA ALA A 193 14.14 6.39 -23.34
C ALA A 193 13.58 7.81 -23.50
N THR A 194 12.47 8.13 -22.83
CA THR A 194 11.88 9.48 -22.84
C THR A 194 12.84 10.51 -22.25
N ILE A 195 13.48 10.20 -21.12
CA ILE A 195 14.49 11.07 -20.51
C ILE A 195 15.67 11.29 -21.46
N ALA A 196 16.16 10.23 -22.11
CA ALA A 196 17.25 10.36 -23.08
C ALA A 196 16.87 11.27 -24.26
N ILE A 197 15.67 11.11 -24.80
CA ILE A 197 15.15 11.96 -25.88
C ILE A 197 15.04 13.42 -25.42
N MET A 198 14.52 13.67 -24.21
CA MET A 198 14.44 15.02 -23.65
C MET A 198 15.81 15.67 -23.49
N VAL A 199 16.81 14.93 -22.98
CA VAL A 199 18.19 15.41 -22.82
C VAL A 199 18.83 15.72 -24.16
N VAL A 200 18.73 14.81 -25.13
CA VAL A 200 19.25 15.04 -26.50
C VAL A 200 18.58 16.26 -27.13
N GLY A 201 17.26 16.39 -26.98
CA GLY A 201 16.51 17.53 -27.48
C GLY A 201 16.95 18.85 -26.87
N ALA A 202 17.13 18.88 -25.55
CA ALA A 202 17.61 20.06 -24.83
C ALA A 202 19.03 20.47 -25.26
N VAL A 203 19.93 19.51 -25.47
CA VAL A 203 21.29 19.76 -25.95
C VAL A 203 21.28 20.32 -27.38
N LEU A 204 20.53 19.69 -28.29
CA LEU A 204 20.43 20.15 -29.68
C LEU A 204 19.91 21.59 -29.77
N LEU A 205 18.90 21.94 -28.96
CA LEU A 205 18.38 23.30 -28.87
C LEU A 205 19.41 24.28 -28.30
N ALA A 206 20.17 23.88 -27.28
CA ALA A 206 21.21 24.72 -26.69
C ALA A 206 22.33 25.09 -27.69
N PHE A 207 22.61 24.23 -28.67
CA PHE A 207 23.57 24.48 -29.76
C PHE A 207 22.93 25.11 -31.02
N GLY A 208 21.69 25.59 -30.94
CA GLY A 208 21.02 26.33 -32.02
C GLY A 208 20.41 25.46 -33.13
N SER A 209 20.20 24.16 -32.87
CA SER A 209 19.52 23.28 -33.81
C SER A 209 18.00 23.31 -33.61
N ASP A 210 17.28 23.88 -34.57
CA ASP A 210 15.80 23.90 -34.58
C ASP A 210 15.19 22.57 -35.03
N VAL A 211 15.98 21.52 -35.26
CA VAL A 211 15.49 20.22 -35.76
C VAL A 211 14.37 19.67 -34.90
N VAL A 212 14.50 19.76 -33.58
CA VAL A 212 13.52 19.23 -32.62
C VAL A 212 12.23 20.05 -32.65
N VAL A 213 12.33 21.38 -32.69
CA VAL A 213 11.17 22.29 -32.78
C VAL A 213 10.44 22.10 -34.09
N ARG A 214 11.15 21.93 -35.21
CA ARG A 214 10.54 21.66 -36.52
C ARG A 214 9.84 20.31 -36.58
N LEU A 215 10.39 19.28 -35.92
CA LEU A 215 9.78 17.95 -35.85
C LEU A 215 8.49 17.95 -35.02
N ILE A 216 8.42 18.76 -33.96
CA ILE A 216 7.24 18.89 -33.11
C ILE A 216 6.18 19.77 -33.79
N ASN A 217 6.59 20.83 -34.49
CA ASN A 217 5.70 21.77 -35.18
C ASN A 217 5.31 21.32 -36.60
N SER A 218 5.67 20.11 -37.04
CA SER A 218 5.31 19.61 -38.38
C SER A 218 3.89 19.00 -38.45
N GLN A 219 2.98 19.44 -37.58
CA GLN A 219 1.54 19.13 -37.65
C GLN A 219 0.73 20.40 -37.94
#